data_AF-A0A7S2GE05-F1
#
_entry.id   AF-A0A7S2GE05-F1
#
_cell.length_a   1.000
_cell.length_b   1.000
_cell.length_c   1.000
_cell.angle_alpha   90.00
_cell.angle_beta   90.00
_cell.angle_gamma   90.00
#
_symmetry.space_group_name_H-M   'P 1'
#
loop_
_entity.id
_entity.type
_entity.pdbx_description
1 polymer ?
#
loop_
_entity_poly.entity_id
_entity_poly.type
_entity_poly.pdbx_seq_one_letter_code
_entity_poly.pdbx_strand_id
1 'polypeptide(L)'
;LFLAPAAAHNMLITPKPRNAIDSELPEWRGGKAPYTWDPSGGGQHPYPRTNYTPGVDGYFPCACRNGTHSCESAQTCLWMSVGCTIGCATCDGGSQGGANPNGKDRCGSGMKATVNDPKYRTLNRNATAGSPADWTRFNPWRAPGNAPVYDPCGRAGGAAHATPGHGEFTNTIYAKFGDLG
;
A
#
# COMPACT_ATOMS: atom_id res chain seq x y z
N LEU A 1 -20.99 -15.79 14.25
CA LEU A 1 -20.43 -14.50 13.79
C LEU A 1 -19.48 -14.81 12.63
N PHE A 2 -19.95 -14.70 11.39
CA PHE A 2 -19.13 -15.03 10.21
C PHE A 2 -18.27 -13.81 9.88
N LEU A 3 -16.99 -13.86 10.23
CA LEU A 3 -15.98 -12.97 9.64
C LEU A 3 -15.89 -13.37 8.17
N ALA A 4 -16.40 -12.54 7.27
CA ALA A 4 -16.15 -12.70 5.84
C ALA A 4 -14.62 -12.63 5.65
N PRO A 5 -13.96 -13.70 5.16
CA PRO A 5 -12.55 -13.62 4.83
C PRO A 5 -12.41 -12.61 3.69
N ALA A 6 -11.71 -11.49 3.94
CA ALA A 6 -11.30 -10.60 2.87
C ALA A 6 -10.40 -11.39 1.91
N ALA A 7 -10.93 -11.72 0.72
CA ALA A 7 -10.29 -12.60 -0.25
C ALA A 7 -8.98 -12.03 -0.83
N ALA A 8 -8.67 -10.76 -0.57
CA ALA A 8 -7.36 -10.20 -0.81
C ALA A 8 -7.19 -8.90 0.00
N HIS A 9 -6.04 -8.75 0.64
CA HIS A 9 -5.48 -7.42 0.88
C HIS A 9 -4.46 -7.18 -0.25
N ASN A 10 -4.91 -6.43 -1.26
CA ASN A 10 -4.07 -5.65 -2.17
C ASN A 10 -2.95 -6.40 -2.93
N MET A 11 -3.28 -7.42 -3.73
CA MET A 11 -2.49 -7.74 -4.95
C MET A 11 -3.10 -8.81 -5.89
N LEU A 12 -4.29 -9.35 -5.61
CA LEU A 12 -4.94 -10.24 -6.56
C LEU A 12 -5.65 -9.40 -7.61
N ILE A 13 -5.07 -9.33 -8.82
CA ILE A 13 -5.62 -8.59 -9.98
C ILE A 13 -6.72 -9.41 -10.68
N THR A 14 -6.82 -10.71 -10.36
CA THR A 14 -7.81 -11.62 -10.95
C THR A 14 -8.43 -12.51 -9.86
N PRO A 15 -9.77 -12.50 -9.68
CA PRO A 15 -10.72 -11.57 -10.31
C PRO A 15 -10.43 -10.11 -9.94
N LYS A 16 -10.89 -9.16 -10.77
CA LYS A 16 -10.66 -7.73 -10.58
C LYS A 16 -11.09 -7.32 -9.16
N PRO A 17 -10.19 -6.79 -8.30
CA PRO A 17 -10.58 -6.36 -6.97
C PRO A 17 -11.52 -5.16 -7.09
N ARG A 18 -12.40 -4.95 -6.11
CA ARG A 18 -13.34 -3.80 -6.11
C ARG A 18 -12.62 -2.47 -6.37
N ASN A 19 -11.45 -2.31 -5.77
CA ASN A 19 -10.63 -1.10 -5.80
C ASN A 19 -9.95 -0.85 -7.17
N ALA A 20 -10.07 -1.78 -8.11
CA ALA A 20 -9.56 -1.63 -9.47
C ALA A 20 -10.57 -0.98 -10.42
N ILE A 21 -11.75 -0.54 -9.96
CA ILE A 21 -12.80 0.01 -10.84
C ILE A 21 -12.29 1.11 -11.79
N ASP A 22 -11.34 1.93 -11.32
CA ASP A 22 -10.62 2.94 -12.10
C ASP A 22 -9.98 2.43 -13.41
N SER A 23 -9.74 1.12 -13.53
CA SER A 23 -9.22 0.51 -14.76
C SER A 23 -10.24 0.48 -15.91
N GLU A 24 -11.51 0.75 -15.66
CA GLU A 24 -12.53 0.93 -16.70
C GLU A 24 -12.40 2.26 -17.45
N LEU A 25 -11.62 3.21 -16.92
CA LEU A 25 -11.39 4.49 -17.56
C LEU A 25 -10.44 4.36 -18.78
N PRO A 26 -10.74 4.99 -19.93
CA PRO A 26 -9.92 4.89 -21.14
C PRO A 26 -8.43 5.21 -20.96
N GLU A 27 -8.10 6.13 -20.06
CA GLU A 27 -6.74 6.55 -19.73
C GLU A 27 -5.96 5.49 -18.92
N TRP A 28 -6.65 4.65 -18.14
CA TRP A 28 -6.04 3.71 -17.19
C TRP A 28 -6.34 2.23 -17.46
N ARG A 29 -7.12 1.93 -18.50
CA ARG A 29 -7.34 0.57 -19.01
C ARG A 29 -6.04 -0.10 -19.49
N GLY A 30 -6.02 -1.42 -19.45
CA GLY A 30 -4.90 -2.22 -19.98
C GLY A 30 -3.61 -2.01 -19.18
N GLY A 31 -3.73 -1.87 -17.86
CA GLY A 31 -2.60 -1.82 -16.95
C GLY A 31 -1.94 -0.47 -16.76
N LYS A 32 -2.53 0.58 -17.31
CA LYS A 32 -2.07 1.95 -17.14
C LYS A 32 -2.46 2.47 -15.75
N ALA A 33 -1.73 3.49 -15.28
CA ALA A 33 -1.95 4.11 -13.97
C ALA A 33 -1.52 5.59 -14.03
N PRO A 34 -2.04 6.46 -13.14
CA PRO A 34 -1.55 7.83 -13.02
C PRO A 34 -0.07 7.86 -12.62
N TYR A 35 0.60 8.94 -13.05
CA TYR A 35 2.07 9.09 -13.03
C TYR A 35 2.57 10.08 -11.97
N THR A 36 1.68 10.67 -11.17
CA THR A 36 2.03 11.67 -10.16
C THR A 36 2.53 11.00 -8.87
N TRP A 37 3.76 11.37 -8.49
CA TRP A 37 4.44 10.96 -7.27
C TRP A 37 4.87 12.21 -6.51
N ASP A 38 4.65 12.26 -5.20
CA ASP A 38 5.18 13.33 -4.35
C ASP A 38 6.68 13.09 -4.06
N PRO A 39 7.60 13.87 -4.65
CA PRO A 39 9.03 13.70 -4.41
C PRO A 39 9.47 14.11 -2.99
N SER A 40 8.60 14.73 -2.19
CA SER A 40 8.94 15.38 -0.92
C SER A 40 9.16 14.40 0.24
N GLY A 41 8.76 13.13 0.11
CA GLY A 41 8.78 12.16 1.20
C GLY A 41 9.76 11.01 1.02
N GLY A 42 11.03 11.22 1.30
CA GLY A 42 11.91 10.10 1.68
C GLY A 42 12.26 9.13 0.55
N GLY A 43 13.02 9.62 -0.42
CA GLY A 43 13.76 8.80 -1.37
C GLY A 43 14.01 9.59 -2.64
N GLN A 44 15.14 10.30 -2.71
CA GLN A 44 15.74 10.58 -4.00
C GLN A 44 15.92 9.23 -4.70
N HIS A 45 15.05 8.89 -5.64
CA HIS A 45 15.45 7.93 -6.65
C HIS A 45 16.56 8.64 -7.47
N PRO A 46 17.78 8.10 -7.56
CA PRO A 46 18.96 8.85 -8.02
C PRO A 46 18.99 9.13 -9.52
N TYR A 47 17.86 9.09 -10.22
CA TYR A 47 17.82 9.30 -11.66
C TYR A 47 16.83 10.42 -12.05
N PRO A 48 17.35 11.63 -12.38
CA PRO A 48 16.59 12.53 -13.23
C PRO A 48 16.61 11.92 -14.63
N ARG A 49 15.49 11.44 -15.15
CA ARG A 49 15.43 10.98 -16.56
C ARG A 49 14.56 11.91 -17.37
N THR A 50 15.23 12.83 -18.05
CA THR A 50 14.70 13.76 -19.04
C THR A 50 14.27 13.09 -20.35
N ASN A 51 14.36 11.77 -20.48
CA ASN A 51 13.89 11.00 -21.63
C ASN A 51 13.15 9.75 -21.11
N TYR A 52 11.82 9.81 -21.09
CA TYR A 52 10.96 8.76 -20.56
C TYR A 52 10.28 7.99 -21.70
N THR A 53 10.43 6.66 -21.71
CA THR A 53 9.79 5.75 -22.67
C THR A 53 8.83 4.82 -21.92
N PRO A 54 7.51 4.85 -22.21
CA PRO A 54 6.56 3.96 -21.55
C PRO A 54 6.92 2.48 -21.74
N GLY A 55 6.93 1.71 -20.65
CA GLY A 55 7.08 0.24 -20.68
C GLY A 55 8.48 -0.32 -20.41
N VAL A 56 9.52 0.51 -20.27
CA VAL A 56 10.90 0.02 -20.07
C VAL A 56 11.53 0.44 -18.73
N ASP A 57 11.08 1.56 -18.14
CA ASP A 57 11.78 2.22 -17.02
C ASP A 57 11.10 2.16 -15.62
N GLY A 58 10.32 1.10 -15.37
CA GLY A 58 10.41 0.39 -14.08
C GLY A 58 10.00 1.04 -12.75
N TYR A 59 9.29 2.18 -12.67
CA TYR A 59 8.72 2.61 -11.38
C TYR A 59 7.39 3.35 -11.45
N PHE A 60 6.33 2.58 -11.69
CA PHE A 60 4.97 3.00 -11.38
C PHE A 60 4.57 2.41 -10.02
N PRO A 61 3.94 3.18 -9.12
CA PRO A 61 3.48 2.64 -7.85
C PRO A 61 2.39 1.58 -8.05
N CYS A 62 1.49 1.80 -9.01
CA CYS A 62 0.36 0.91 -9.27
C CYS A 62 0.36 0.23 -10.65
N ALA A 63 1.44 0.23 -11.43
CA ALA A 63 1.43 -0.56 -12.67
C ALA A 63 1.69 -2.05 -12.40
N CYS A 64 1.19 -2.91 -13.28
CA CYS A 64 1.47 -4.33 -13.22
C CYS A 64 2.96 -4.60 -13.47
N ARG A 65 3.60 -5.31 -12.55
CA ARG A 65 5.03 -5.66 -12.65
C ARG A 65 5.30 -7.12 -13.05
N ASN A 66 4.26 -7.94 -13.29
CA ASN A 66 4.41 -9.39 -13.50
C ASN A 66 4.07 -9.90 -14.90
N GLY A 67 3.78 -9.03 -15.87
CA GLY A 67 3.56 -9.42 -17.27
C GLY A 67 2.41 -10.39 -17.51
N THR A 68 1.42 -10.45 -16.62
CA THR A 68 0.23 -11.30 -16.79
C THR A 68 -0.73 -10.71 -17.83
N HIS A 69 -1.45 -11.57 -18.55
CA HIS A 69 -2.40 -11.17 -19.60
C HIS A 69 -3.58 -10.33 -19.07
N SER A 70 -3.99 -10.55 -17.81
CA SER A 70 -5.03 -9.77 -17.14
C SER A 70 -4.38 -8.74 -16.21
N CYS A 71 -4.39 -7.47 -16.60
CA CYS A 71 -3.75 -6.40 -15.86
C CYS A 71 -4.67 -5.16 -15.79
N GLU A 72 -5.33 -5.01 -14.66
CA GLU A 72 -6.34 -3.98 -14.39
C GLU A 72 -6.00 -3.26 -13.06
N SER A 73 -4.75 -2.83 -12.90
CA SER A 73 -4.27 -2.33 -11.61
C SER A 73 -4.73 -0.89 -11.32
N ALA A 74 -4.78 -0.02 -12.33
CA ALA A 74 -5.16 1.39 -12.21
C ALA A 74 -4.57 2.05 -10.94
N GLN A 75 -5.40 2.48 -9.99
CA GLN A 75 -4.97 3.05 -8.71
C GLN A 75 -5.12 2.11 -7.50
N THR A 76 -5.42 0.82 -7.71
CA THR A 76 -5.71 -0.17 -6.65
C THR A 76 -4.66 -0.22 -5.56
N CYS A 77 -3.38 -0.01 -5.92
CA CYS A 77 -2.29 -0.06 -4.95
C CYS A 77 -2.34 1.08 -3.91
N LEU A 78 -3.06 2.17 -4.21
CA LEU A 78 -3.26 3.31 -3.31
C LEU A 78 -4.46 3.11 -2.37
N TRP A 79 -5.11 1.95 -2.40
CA TRP A 79 -6.22 1.60 -1.51
C TRP A 79 -5.75 0.76 -0.31
N MET A 80 -4.81 1.30 0.47
CA MET A 80 -4.23 0.65 1.66
C MET A 80 -4.30 1.57 2.88
N SER A 81 -4.47 1.03 4.09
CA SER A 81 -4.52 1.89 5.28
C SER A 81 -3.13 2.39 5.65
N VAL A 82 -2.88 3.67 5.39
CA VAL A 82 -1.60 4.34 5.55
C VAL A 82 -1.35 4.70 7.02
N GLY A 83 -0.14 4.42 7.50
CA GLY A 83 0.29 4.85 8.82
C GLY A 83 -0.28 4.06 10.00
N CYS A 84 -0.74 2.84 9.74
CA CYS A 84 -1.21 1.92 10.76
C CYS A 84 -0.05 1.04 11.27
N THR A 85 0.10 0.90 12.58
CA THR A 85 0.94 -0.13 13.20
C THR A 85 0.13 -1.03 14.10
N ILE A 86 0.68 -2.22 14.36
CA ILE A 86 0.14 -3.14 15.37
C ILE A 86 0.01 -2.44 16.73
N GLY A 87 -1.05 -2.75 17.46
CA GLY A 87 -1.36 -2.23 18.78
C GLY A 87 -1.97 -0.83 18.81
N CYS A 88 -2.05 -0.11 17.69
CA CYS A 88 -2.65 1.23 17.69
C CYS A 88 -4.17 1.19 17.65
N ALA A 89 -4.81 2.17 18.30
CA ALA A 89 -6.25 2.39 18.18
C ALA A 89 -6.65 3.04 16.85
N THR A 90 -5.77 3.89 16.29
CA THR A 90 -6.01 4.65 15.06
C THR A 90 -4.74 4.72 14.21
N CYS A 91 -4.89 4.82 12.90
CA CYS A 91 -3.78 5.09 11.98
C CYS A 91 -3.47 6.60 11.93
N ASP A 92 -2.20 6.96 11.81
CA ASP A 92 -1.74 8.36 11.84
C ASP A 92 -1.75 9.05 10.46
N GLY A 93 -2.22 8.35 9.42
CA GLY A 93 -2.24 8.86 8.04
C GLY A 93 -0.86 9.20 7.49
N GLY A 94 0.22 8.71 8.08
CA GLY A 94 1.59 8.99 7.65
C GLY A 94 2.25 10.22 8.28
N SER A 95 1.56 10.90 9.19
CA SER A 95 2.06 12.08 9.90
C SER A 95 3.35 11.84 10.70
N GLN A 96 3.67 10.59 11.05
CA GLN A 96 4.92 10.24 11.75
C GLN A 96 5.99 9.58 10.87
N GLY A 97 6.09 9.97 9.59
CA GLY A 97 7.20 9.61 8.71
C GLY A 97 6.81 8.78 7.50
N GLY A 98 5.78 9.21 6.77
CA GLY A 98 5.38 8.62 5.49
C GLY A 98 4.43 7.44 5.64
N ALA A 99 4.07 6.76 4.54
CA ALA A 99 2.96 5.80 4.64
C ALA A 99 3.28 4.44 5.26
N ASN A 100 4.52 3.96 5.11
CA ASN A 100 4.93 2.68 5.69
C ASN A 100 5.48 2.92 7.11
N PRO A 101 4.96 2.23 8.14
CA PRO A 101 5.49 2.37 9.48
C PRO A 101 6.93 1.89 9.68
N ASN A 102 7.43 1.02 8.79
CA ASN A 102 8.76 0.47 8.87
C ASN A 102 9.06 -0.08 10.29
N GLY A 103 10.30 0.07 10.74
CA GLY A 103 10.79 -0.41 12.03
C GLY A 103 10.37 0.43 13.25
N LYS A 104 9.30 1.23 13.16
CA LYS A 104 8.80 2.10 14.23
C LYS A 104 7.43 1.66 14.78
N ASP A 105 7.29 1.64 16.10
CA ASP A 105 5.99 1.64 16.79
C ASP A 105 5.45 3.07 16.82
N ARG A 106 4.41 3.37 16.04
CA ARG A 106 3.94 4.75 15.83
C ARG A 106 3.12 5.31 16.99
N CYS A 107 2.41 4.46 17.71
CA CYS A 107 1.61 4.87 18.86
C CYS A 107 2.25 4.49 20.20
N GLY A 108 3.45 3.88 20.19
CA GLY A 108 4.10 3.44 21.42
C GLY A 108 3.31 2.36 22.16
N SER A 109 2.55 1.52 21.44
CA SER A 109 1.74 0.46 22.04
C SER A 109 2.57 -0.60 22.75
N GLY A 110 3.85 -0.75 22.39
CA GLY A 110 4.74 -1.80 22.84
C GLY A 110 4.41 -3.17 22.25
N MET A 111 3.36 -3.29 21.43
CA MET A 111 2.90 -4.56 20.88
C MET A 111 3.97 -5.21 20.01
N LYS A 112 4.08 -6.54 20.14
CA LYS A 112 5.03 -7.35 19.38
C LYS A 112 4.32 -8.09 18.27
N ALA A 113 5.02 -8.28 17.15
CA ALA A 113 4.58 -9.14 16.06
C ALA A 113 4.24 -10.54 16.59
N THR A 114 3.13 -11.11 16.12
CA THR A 114 2.74 -12.50 16.42
C THR A 114 3.15 -13.45 15.29
N VAL A 115 3.25 -12.94 14.05
CA VAL A 115 3.74 -13.70 12.89
C VAL A 115 5.27 -13.56 12.79
N ASN A 116 5.98 -14.44 13.51
CA ASN A 116 7.45 -14.42 13.61
C ASN A 116 8.16 -15.57 12.87
N ASP A 117 7.46 -16.62 12.45
CA ASP A 117 8.08 -17.68 11.64
C ASP A 117 8.33 -17.15 10.21
N PRO A 118 9.59 -17.17 9.69
CA PRO A 118 9.91 -16.76 8.32
C PRO A 118 9.08 -17.40 7.21
N LYS A 119 8.51 -18.58 7.45
CA LYS A 119 7.66 -19.28 6.46
C LYS A 119 6.33 -18.58 6.21
N TYR A 120 5.86 -17.76 7.15
CA TYR A 120 4.60 -17.01 7.05
C TYR A 120 4.82 -15.54 6.65
N ARG A 121 6.04 -15.14 6.31
CA ARG A 121 6.37 -13.76 5.93
C ARG A 121 6.53 -13.63 4.42
N THR A 122 5.93 -12.60 3.83
CA THR A 122 6.10 -12.26 2.41
C THR A 122 7.42 -11.53 2.15
N LEU A 123 7.84 -10.68 3.10
CA LEU A 123 9.04 -9.84 3.01
C LEU A 123 9.90 -10.03 4.26
N ASN A 124 11.17 -9.62 4.20
CA ASN A 124 12.06 -9.60 5.37
C ASN A 124 12.16 -10.97 6.09
N ARG A 125 12.15 -12.05 5.28
CA ARG A 125 12.13 -13.45 5.72
C ARG A 125 13.43 -13.87 6.41
N ASN A 126 14.57 -13.34 5.95
CA ASN A 126 15.89 -13.70 6.49
C ASN A 126 16.26 -12.94 7.76
N ALA A 127 15.46 -11.97 8.21
CA ALA A 127 15.73 -11.25 9.44
C ALA A 127 15.23 -12.04 10.66
N THR A 128 16.09 -12.16 11.68
CA THR A 128 15.70 -12.67 13.00
C THR A 128 14.55 -11.84 13.53
N ALA A 129 13.46 -12.50 13.96
CA ALA A 129 12.27 -11.84 14.47
C ALA A 129 12.60 -10.83 15.57
N GLY A 130 12.06 -9.61 15.46
CA GLY A 130 12.25 -8.55 16.45
C GLY A 130 13.63 -7.88 16.45
N SER A 131 14.61 -8.41 15.70
CA SER A 131 15.93 -7.79 15.57
C SER A 131 15.86 -6.41 14.89
N PRO A 132 16.91 -5.58 14.97
CA PRO A 132 16.98 -4.33 14.21
C PRO A 132 16.83 -4.51 12.69
N ALA A 133 17.21 -5.68 12.16
CA ALA A 133 17.03 -6.02 10.74
C ALA A 133 15.59 -6.42 10.38
N ASP A 134 14.73 -6.67 11.38
CA ASP A 134 13.31 -6.95 11.21
C ASP A 134 12.51 -5.65 11.03
N TRP A 135 12.79 -4.94 9.93
CA TRP A 135 12.22 -3.63 9.65
C TRP A 135 10.70 -3.67 9.39
N THR A 136 10.11 -4.86 9.19
CA THR A 136 8.66 -4.99 9.00
C THR A 136 7.91 -5.28 10.30
N ARG A 137 8.59 -5.40 11.45
CA ARG A 137 8.01 -5.93 12.71
C ARG A 137 6.79 -5.19 13.26
N PHE A 138 6.55 -3.94 12.86
CA PHE A 138 5.39 -3.16 13.31
C PHE A 138 4.27 -3.06 12.27
N ASN A 139 4.48 -3.62 11.08
CA ASN A 139 3.50 -3.57 10.01
C ASN A 139 2.24 -4.37 10.40
N PRO A 140 1.03 -3.90 10.02
CA PRO A 140 -0.25 -4.51 10.40
C PRO A 140 -0.34 -6.03 10.18
N TRP A 141 0.20 -6.52 9.07
CA TRP A 141 0.18 -7.95 8.71
C TRP A 141 1.09 -8.82 9.59
N ARG A 142 1.92 -8.24 10.46
CA ARG A 142 2.75 -8.98 11.43
C ARG A 142 2.00 -9.32 12.72
N ALA A 143 0.82 -8.75 12.94
CA ALA A 143 -0.10 -9.17 13.99
C ALA A 143 -1.56 -8.99 13.51
N PRO A 144 -2.08 -9.92 12.68
CA PRO A 144 -3.44 -9.85 12.17
C PRO A 144 -4.48 -9.60 13.27
N GLY A 145 -5.48 -8.77 12.97
CA GLY A 145 -6.53 -8.38 13.91
C GLY A 145 -6.12 -7.35 14.98
N ASN A 146 -4.86 -6.91 14.99
CA ASN A 146 -4.34 -6.00 16.01
C ASN A 146 -3.81 -4.69 15.42
N ALA A 147 -4.23 -4.31 14.23
CA ALA A 147 -3.94 -3.00 13.66
C ALA A 147 -5.25 -2.39 13.18
N PRO A 148 -5.40 -1.06 13.33
CA PRO A 148 -6.57 -0.37 12.81
C PRO A 148 -6.53 -0.43 11.29
N VAL A 149 -7.71 -0.43 10.69
CA VAL A 149 -7.92 -0.19 9.27
C VAL A 149 -8.90 0.96 9.14
N TYR A 150 -8.72 1.83 8.15
CA TYR A 150 -9.72 2.87 7.89
C TYR A 150 -11.03 2.27 7.40
N ASP A 151 -10.92 1.27 6.54
CA ASP A 151 -12.01 0.49 6.00
C ASP A 151 -11.46 -0.88 5.53
N PRO A 152 -12.20 -1.99 5.69
CA PRO A 152 -11.75 -3.32 5.25
C PRO A 152 -11.52 -3.44 3.73
N CYS A 153 -12.25 -2.66 2.92
CA CYS A 153 -12.05 -2.53 1.48
C CYS A 153 -10.99 -1.47 1.15
N GLY A 154 -10.43 -0.77 2.13
CA GLY A 154 -9.40 0.24 1.94
C GLY A 154 -9.97 1.64 1.78
N ARG A 155 -9.07 2.62 1.76
CA ARG A 155 -9.40 4.03 1.55
C ARG A 155 -8.66 4.52 0.32
N ALA A 156 -9.33 5.26 -0.57
CA ALA A 156 -8.70 5.88 -1.74
C ALA A 156 -7.56 6.82 -1.30
N GLY A 157 -6.34 6.61 -1.80
CA GLY A 157 -5.14 7.34 -1.34
C GLY A 157 -4.63 6.92 0.04
N GLY A 158 -5.34 6.01 0.70
CA GLY A 158 -4.92 5.31 1.90
C GLY A 158 -4.93 6.10 3.21
N ALA A 159 -5.11 7.42 3.15
CA ALA A 159 -5.27 8.33 4.28
C ALA A 159 -6.35 9.38 3.97
N ALA A 160 -6.60 10.31 4.89
CA ALA A 160 -7.47 11.48 4.62
C ALA A 160 -6.76 12.61 3.86
N HIS A 161 -5.44 12.52 3.69
CA HIS A 161 -4.59 13.51 3.05
C HIS A 161 -3.44 12.83 2.31
N ALA A 162 -2.87 13.50 1.31
CA ALA A 162 -1.68 13.02 0.60
C ALA A 162 -0.54 12.78 1.59
N THR A 163 0.08 11.60 1.51
CA THR A 163 1.15 11.19 2.42
C THR A 163 2.49 11.20 1.70
N PRO A 164 3.52 11.89 2.23
CA PRO A 164 4.84 11.91 1.63
C PRO A 164 5.43 10.50 1.44
N GLY A 165 6.03 10.27 0.27
CA GLY A 165 6.78 9.05 -0.07
C GLY A 165 5.99 7.94 -0.72
N HIS A 166 4.81 8.25 -1.24
CA HIS A 166 3.87 7.33 -1.89
C HIS A 166 3.24 7.97 -3.13
N GLY A 167 2.54 7.16 -3.93
CA GLY A 167 1.83 7.66 -5.12
C GLY A 167 0.63 8.52 -4.72
N GLU A 168 0.39 9.59 -5.46
CA GLU A 168 -0.76 10.46 -5.20
C GLU A 168 -2.02 9.89 -5.88
N PHE A 169 -3.08 9.70 -5.10
CA PHE A 169 -4.36 9.27 -5.65
C PHE A 169 -4.98 10.42 -6.46
N THR A 170 -5.25 10.13 -7.72
CA THR A 170 -5.91 11.03 -8.67
C THR A 170 -7.42 10.81 -8.57
N ASN A 171 -8.19 11.86 -8.30
CA ASN A 171 -9.64 11.77 -8.26
C ASN A 171 -10.19 11.34 -9.63
N THR A 172 -11.18 10.46 -9.61
CA THR A 172 -11.92 10.00 -10.79
C THR A 172 -13.42 10.25 -10.66
N ILE A 173 -14.16 9.82 -11.68
CA ILE A 173 -15.61 9.70 -11.60
C ILE A 173 -16.09 8.63 -10.61
N TYR A 174 -15.22 7.69 -10.20
CA TYR A 174 -15.59 6.58 -9.32
C TYR A 174 -15.25 6.85 -7.86
N ALA A 175 -14.14 7.55 -7.59
CA ALA A 175 -13.70 7.86 -6.23
C ALA A 175 -12.81 9.10 -6.18
N LYS A 176 -12.76 9.73 -5.01
CA LYS A 176 -11.79 10.79 -4.67
C LYS A 176 -10.94 10.39 -3.47
N PHE A 177 -9.81 11.08 -3.30
CA PHE A 177 -8.91 10.89 -2.16
C PHE A 177 -9.70 10.89 -0.84
N GLY A 178 -9.49 9.85 -0.02
CA GLY A 178 -10.12 9.70 1.29
C GLY A 178 -11.44 8.92 1.29
N ASP A 179 -12.04 8.62 0.13
CA ASP A 179 -13.25 7.80 0.05
C ASP A 179 -13.00 6.38 0.59
N LEU A 180 -14.00 5.82 1.26
CA LEU A 180 -13.98 4.43 1.78
C LEU A 180 -14.53 3.47 0.70
N GLY A 181 -14.07 2.21 0.69
CA GLY A 181 -14.44 1.21 -0.32
C GLY A 181 -15.71 0.40 -0.07
#